data_AF-A0A4S4GXE1-F1
#
_entry.id   AF-A0A4S4GXE1-F1
#
_cell.length_a   1.000
_cell.length_b   1.000
_cell.length_c   1.000
_cell.angle_alpha   90.00
_cell.angle_beta   90.00
_cell.angle_gamma   90.00
#
_symmetry.space_group_name_H-M   'P 1'
#
loop_
_entity.id
_entity.type
_entity.pdbx_description
1 polymer ?
#
loop_
_entity_poly.entity_id
_entity_poly.type
_entity_poly.pdbx_seq_one_letter_code
_entity_poly.pdbx_strand_id
1 'polypeptide(L)'
;MLISVESLRQRVADSKSKSTARYYLAMLNRLEQFVDAPDFDLNAVNPGFVADFGDFLVREGVTPSSVKLFQMSFRAVMKDSFGKENASKFKAAFNGLGSKNVTMERSMPFDEVVRLASLDLSDQPLLQNSLDIFLYSLFSAALPIDSMKSMAAEGTLRPVLPHQRRILRRFELRTRKSFTKCIESLDVKGFSDNLSIIGQLAGLSSTLSPATAADAWISAARKCDIPADLIAASIQVETDMAKKLTGKKQYEQWRIDETRLTVANRISDERLHWYVMRCYAEDSMTMAESFGPQIPFLRGEAFRSFVPPPDAALDKKLPGKKRKTTRPTFMGSLLFINCTQDVAQQLKRYLGADAYIYTHPATSLPAPISDREMLTFMLLCEVSTDTITYHFPTRQTALPAIEKGRTARITHGNAVGQVGIIEKISHDRYKVSLTFSSLGGARVTATVPIEFITPL
;
A
#
# COMPACT_ATOMS: atom_id res chain seq x y z
N MET A 1 -18.51 -52.63 2.38
CA MET A 1 -17.05 -52.88 2.56
C MET A 1 -16.59 -51.95 3.66
N LEU A 2 -16.23 -52.47 4.82
CA LEU A 2 -15.80 -51.63 5.95
C LEU A 2 -14.41 -51.06 5.71
N ILE A 3 -14.25 -49.77 5.98
CA ILE A 3 -12.99 -49.04 5.91
C ILE A 3 -12.62 -48.58 7.31
N SER A 4 -11.43 -48.96 7.74
CA SER A 4 -10.85 -48.50 8.99
C SER A 4 -10.17 -47.14 8.84
N VAL A 5 -10.54 -46.19 9.69
CA VAL A 5 -9.90 -44.86 9.74
C VAL A 5 -8.42 -45.00 10.08
N GLU A 6 -8.05 -45.96 10.93
CA GLU A 6 -6.65 -46.22 11.28
C GLU A 6 -5.84 -46.70 10.06
N SER A 7 -6.44 -47.56 9.24
CA SER A 7 -5.81 -47.96 7.96
C SER A 7 -5.66 -46.77 7.00
N LEU A 8 -6.55 -45.77 7.06
CA LEU A 8 -6.39 -44.53 6.30
C LEU A 8 -5.20 -43.71 6.84
N ARG A 9 -5.03 -43.61 8.16
CA ARG A 9 -3.93 -42.88 8.80
C ARG A 9 -2.58 -43.46 8.42
N GLN A 10 -2.44 -44.79 8.51
CA GLN A 10 -1.20 -45.48 8.15
C GLN A 10 -0.82 -45.21 6.69
N ARG A 11 -1.78 -45.33 5.76
CA ARG A 11 -1.53 -45.04 4.34
C ARG A 11 -1.13 -43.58 4.09
N VAL A 12 -1.71 -42.63 4.81
CA VAL A 12 -1.33 -41.22 4.71
C VAL A 12 0.09 -41.01 5.23
N ALA A 13 0.46 -41.63 6.35
CA ALA A 13 1.80 -41.56 6.92
C ALA A 13 2.87 -42.14 5.98
N ASP A 14 2.55 -43.24 5.31
CA ASP A 14 3.49 -43.94 4.41
C ASP A 14 3.63 -43.27 3.03
N SER A 15 2.58 -42.57 2.56
CA SER A 15 2.54 -42.03 1.18
C SER A 15 2.77 -40.52 1.07
N LYS A 16 2.78 -39.76 2.17
CA LYS A 16 2.86 -38.28 2.15
C LYS A 16 4.05 -37.76 2.95
N SER A 17 4.59 -36.60 2.54
CA SER A 17 5.60 -35.89 3.33
C SER A 17 5.05 -35.50 4.72
N LYS A 18 5.92 -35.37 5.73
CA LYS A 18 5.51 -35.04 7.12
C LYS A 18 4.58 -33.83 7.22
N SER A 19 4.86 -32.76 6.45
CA SER A 19 4.05 -31.55 6.42
C SER A 19 2.66 -31.78 5.82
N THR A 20 2.57 -32.58 4.75
CA THR A 20 1.32 -32.94 4.09
C THR A 20 0.50 -33.90 4.94
N ALA A 21 1.14 -34.93 5.52
CA ALA A 21 0.48 -35.93 6.36
C ALA A 21 -0.25 -35.30 7.55
N ARG A 22 0.36 -34.29 8.21
CA ARG A 22 -0.25 -33.59 9.36
C ARG A 22 -1.66 -33.09 9.07
N TYR A 23 -1.90 -32.52 7.89
CA TYR A 23 -3.21 -32.00 7.53
C TYR A 23 -4.23 -33.11 7.26
N TYR A 24 -3.82 -34.17 6.57
CA TYR A 24 -4.66 -35.32 6.28
C TYR A 24 -5.03 -36.09 7.57
N LEU A 25 -4.11 -36.21 8.52
CA LEU A 25 -4.37 -36.82 9.82
C LEU A 25 -5.38 -35.99 10.64
N ALA A 26 -5.27 -34.66 10.62
CA ALA A 26 -6.27 -33.79 11.25
C ALA A 26 -7.67 -33.97 10.65
N MET A 27 -7.76 -34.09 9.32
CA MET A 27 -9.02 -34.42 8.63
C MET A 27 -9.56 -35.78 9.06
N LEU A 28 -8.73 -36.83 9.13
CA LEU A 28 -9.16 -38.18 9.54
C LEU A 28 -9.66 -38.21 10.98
N ASN A 29 -9.07 -37.43 11.89
CA ASN A 29 -9.56 -37.29 13.26
C ASN A 29 -10.96 -36.67 13.30
N ARG A 30 -11.22 -35.67 12.45
CA ARG A 30 -12.56 -35.08 12.33
C ARG A 30 -13.55 -36.04 11.67
N LEU A 31 -13.09 -36.86 10.73
CA LEU A 31 -13.92 -37.89 10.10
C LEU A 31 -14.34 -38.97 11.11
N GLU A 32 -13.41 -39.44 11.95
CA GLU A 32 -13.72 -40.39 13.03
C GLU A 32 -14.73 -39.83 14.02
N GLN A 33 -14.59 -38.55 14.40
CA GLN A 33 -15.57 -37.86 15.25
C GLN A 33 -16.95 -37.73 14.59
N PHE A 34 -17.00 -37.51 13.27
CA PHE A 34 -18.25 -37.40 12.52
C PHE A 34 -18.96 -38.76 12.40
N VAL A 35 -18.20 -39.81 12.13
CA VAL A 35 -18.72 -41.18 12.00
C VAL A 35 -19.10 -41.77 13.35
N ASP A 36 -18.46 -41.29 14.43
CA ASP A 36 -18.57 -41.81 15.80
C ASP A 36 -18.26 -43.32 15.88
N ALA A 37 -17.34 -43.77 15.03
CA ALA A 37 -16.85 -45.15 15.00
C ALA A 37 -15.46 -45.21 14.34
N PRO A 38 -14.63 -46.21 14.70
CA PRO A 38 -13.30 -46.40 14.11
C PRO A 38 -13.35 -46.88 12.65
N ASP A 39 -14.50 -47.44 12.22
CA ASP A 39 -14.72 -47.99 10.89
C ASP A 39 -16.05 -47.47 10.32
N PHE A 40 -16.12 -47.32 8.99
CA PHE A 40 -17.35 -46.96 8.28
C PHE A 40 -17.53 -47.75 6.98
N ASP A 41 -18.77 -47.94 6.53
CA ASP A 41 -19.03 -48.62 5.26
C ASP A 41 -18.71 -47.70 4.08
N LEU A 42 -17.83 -48.16 3.19
CA LEU A 42 -17.53 -47.49 1.91
C LEU A 42 -18.81 -47.19 1.11
N ASN A 43 -19.82 -48.07 1.17
CA ASN A 43 -21.06 -47.85 0.43
C ASN A 43 -21.91 -46.70 1.01
N ALA A 44 -21.68 -46.31 2.26
CA ALA A 44 -22.34 -45.15 2.86
C ALA A 44 -21.81 -43.82 2.31
N VAL A 45 -20.62 -43.83 1.68
CA VAL A 45 -20.00 -42.63 1.11
C VAL A 45 -20.71 -42.25 -0.19
N ASN A 46 -21.73 -41.40 -0.05
CA ASN A 46 -22.54 -40.82 -1.11
C ASN A 46 -22.51 -39.27 -1.01
N PRO A 47 -23.18 -38.52 -1.92
CA PRO A 47 -23.18 -37.06 -1.85
C PRO A 47 -23.71 -36.49 -0.53
N GLY A 48 -24.71 -37.15 0.07
CA GLY A 48 -25.27 -36.78 1.38
C GLY A 48 -24.23 -36.91 2.48
N PHE A 49 -23.55 -38.06 2.56
CA PHE A 49 -22.47 -38.29 3.55
C PHE A 49 -21.39 -37.20 3.50
N VAL A 50 -20.97 -36.82 2.28
CA VAL A 50 -19.96 -35.79 2.07
C VAL A 50 -20.46 -34.39 2.47
N ALA A 51 -21.74 -34.09 2.23
CA ALA A 51 -22.39 -32.86 2.65
C ALA A 51 -22.55 -32.80 4.17
N ASP A 52 -23.05 -33.87 4.79
CA ASP A 52 -23.24 -34.00 6.23
C ASP A 52 -21.93 -33.88 7.00
N PHE A 53 -20.84 -34.44 6.46
CA PHE A 53 -19.49 -34.23 6.99
C PHE A 53 -19.08 -32.76 6.91
N GLY A 54 -19.41 -32.07 5.81
CA GLY A 54 -19.18 -30.64 5.67
C GLY A 54 -19.94 -29.82 6.73
N ASP A 55 -21.22 -30.12 6.92
CA ASP A 55 -22.07 -29.45 7.91
C ASP A 55 -21.59 -29.71 9.34
N PHE A 56 -21.14 -30.94 9.64
CA PHE A 56 -20.50 -31.26 10.91
C PHE A 56 -19.28 -30.36 11.18
N LEU A 57 -18.39 -30.20 10.19
CA LEU A 57 -17.23 -29.33 10.33
C LEU A 57 -17.63 -27.85 10.56
N VAL A 58 -18.67 -27.37 9.88
CA VAL A 58 -19.21 -26.01 10.10
C VAL A 58 -19.74 -25.86 11.53
N ARG A 59 -20.48 -26.84 12.05
CA ARG A 59 -20.98 -26.83 13.44
C ARG A 59 -19.85 -26.83 14.46
N GLU A 60 -18.74 -27.50 14.15
CA GLU A 60 -17.50 -27.53 14.94
C GLU A 60 -16.65 -26.24 14.82
N GLY A 61 -17.17 -25.20 14.14
CA GLY A 61 -16.49 -23.91 14.00
C GLY A 61 -15.35 -23.89 12.99
N VAL A 62 -15.25 -24.89 12.11
CA VAL A 62 -14.25 -24.92 11.04
C VAL A 62 -14.60 -23.89 9.97
N THR A 63 -13.63 -23.07 9.56
CA THR A 63 -13.85 -22.02 8.57
C THR A 63 -14.29 -22.61 7.22
N PRO A 64 -15.13 -21.91 6.41
CA PRO A 64 -15.61 -22.44 5.13
C PRO A 64 -14.49 -22.88 4.17
N SER A 65 -13.35 -22.18 4.19
CA SER A 65 -12.16 -22.55 3.43
C SER A 65 -11.54 -23.87 3.90
N SER A 66 -11.46 -24.08 5.22
CA SER A 66 -10.94 -25.30 5.82
C SER A 66 -11.91 -26.48 5.64
N VAL A 67 -13.22 -26.25 5.69
CA VAL A 67 -14.26 -27.28 5.40
C VAL A 67 -14.07 -27.85 4.00
N LYS A 68 -13.97 -26.97 2.99
CA LYS A 68 -13.74 -27.38 1.60
C LYS A 68 -12.44 -28.16 1.45
N LEU A 69 -11.37 -27.72 2.12
CA LEU A 69 -10.08 -28.39 2.05
C LEU A 69 -10.11 -29.78 2.74
N PHE A 70 -10.83 -29.95 3.85
CA PHE A 70 -11.06 -31.25 4.47
C PHE A 70 -11.89 -32.18 3.58
N GLN A 71 -12.96 -31.70 2.94
CA GLN A 71 -13.73 -32.49 1.99
C GLN A 71 -12.89 -32.93 0.76
N MET A 72 -11.97 -32.09 0.30
CA MET A 72 -11.04 -32.42 -0.78
C MET A 72 -9.99 -33.45 -0.36
N SER A 73 -9.44 -33.32 0.85
CA SER A 73 -8.54 -34.32 1.43
C SER A 73 -9.24 -35.66 1.64
N PHE A 74 -10.49 -35.64 2.11
CA PHE A 74 -11.32 -36.83 2.22
C PHE A 74 -11.51 -37.51 0.86
N ARG A 75 -11.91 -36.75 -0.17
CA ARG A 75 -11.99 -37.24 -1.56
C ARG A 75 -10.68 -37.88 -2.03
N ALA A 76 -9.54 -37.27 -1.72
CA ALA A 76 -8.23 -37.78 -2.13
C ALA A 76 -7.88 -39.12 -1.46
N VAL A 77 -8.13 -39.26 -0.16
CA VAL A 77 -7.90 -40.51 0.60
C VAL A 77 -8.85 -41.62 0.16
N MET A 78 -10.09 -41.28 -0.19
CA MET A 78 -11.09 -42.25 -0.60
C MET A 78 -10.87 -42.79 -2.01
N LYS A 79 -10.19 -42.04 -2.89
CA LYS A 79 -9.96 -42.44 -4.29
C LYS A 79 -9.36 -43.84 -4.41
N ASP A 80 -8.35 -44.16 -3.60
CA ASP A 80 -7.69 -45.47 -3.64
C ASP A 80 -8.55 -46.56 -2.97
N SER A 81 -9.41 -46.18 -2.02
CA SER A 81 -10.33 -47.10 -1.34
C SER A 81 -11.51 -47.54 -2.21
N PHE A 82 -11.97 -46.69 -3.15
CA PHE A 82 -12.99 -47.06 -4.13
C PHE A 82 -12.43 -47.98 -5.23
N GLY A 83 -11.13 -47.88 -5.56
CA GLY A 83 -10.50 -48.63 -6.64
C GLY A 83 -10.99 -48.22 -8.04
N LYS A 84 -10.41 -48.82 -9.08
CA LYS A 84 -10.74 -48.52 -10.48
C LYS A 84 -12.16 -48.96 -10.87
N GLU A 85 -12.64 -50.04 -10.26
CA GLU A 85 -13.92 -50.68 -10.61
C GLU A 85 -15.14 -49.89 -10.09
N ASN A 86 -14.99 -49.12 -9.00
CA ASN A 86 -16.04 -48.25 -8.48
C ASN A 86 -15.86 -46.77 -8.85
N ALA A 87 -15.15 -46.48 -9.96
CA ALA A 87 -14.87 -45.11 -10.38
C ALA A 87 -16.15 -44.27 -10.62
N SER A 88 -17.24 -44.89 -11.08
CA SER A 88 -18.54 -44.23 -11.26
C SER A 88 -19.18 -43.82 -9.93
N LYS A 89 -19.18 -44.73 -8.94
CA LYS A 89 -19.66 -44.45 -7.57
C LYS A 89 -18.82 -43.38 -6.88
N PHE A 90 -17.50 -43.44 -7.03
CA PHE A 90 -16.59 -42.39 -6.53
C PHE A 90 -16.92 -41.02 -7.14
N LYS A 91 -17.08 -40.95 -8.47
CA LYS A 91 -17.45 -39.69 -9.14
C LYS A 91 -18.81 -39.18 -8.66
N ALA A 92 -19.79 -40.06 -8.49
CA ALA A 92 -21.12 -39.70 -7.99
C ALA A 92 -21.03 -39.15 -6.56
N ALA A 93 -20.37 -39.85 -5.64
CA ALA A 93 -20.24 -39.46 -4.24
C ALA A 93 -19.61 -38.08 -4.04
N PHE A 94 -18.65 -37.70 -4.90
CA PHE A 94 -17.90 -36.45 -4.80
C PHE A 94 -18.24 -35.43 -5.89
N ASN A 95 -19.40 -35.55 -6.56
CA ASN A 95 -19.77 -34.74 -7.73
C ASN A 95 -19.82 -33.22 -7.44
N GLY A 96 -20.24 -32.83 -6.23
CA GLY A 96 -20.29 -31.41 -5.80
C GLY A 96 -18.92 -30.81 -5.43
N LEU A 97 -17.88 -31.63 -5.35
CA LEU A 97 -16.53 -31.20 -5.00
C LEU A 97 -15.68 -31.12 -6.27
N GLY A 98 -15.53 -29.91 -6.80
CA GLY A 98 -14.69 -29.65 -7.96
C GLY A 98 -13.30 -30.27 -7.79
N SER A 99 -12.75 -30.89 -8.84
CA SER A 99 -11.47 -31.62 -8.78
C SER A 99 -10.24 -30.75 -8.46
N LYS A 100 -10.43 -29.45 -8.27
CA LYS A 100 -9.41 -28.48 -7.90
C LYS A 100 -9.96 -27.62 -6.76
N ASN A 101 -9.08 -27.22 -5.85
CA ASN A 101 -9.31 -26.01 -5.10
C ASN A 101 -9.54 -24.92 -6.15
N VAL A 102 -10.81 -24.51 -6.35
CA VAL A 102 -11.05 -23.14 -6.77
C VAL A 102 -10.64 -22.34 -5.56
N THR A 103 -9.34 -22.10 -5.43
CA THR A 103 -8.83 -20.89 -4.82
C THR A 103 -9.56 -19.83 -5.62
N MET A 104 -10.61 -19.24 -5.05
CA MET A 104 -11.00 -17.93 -5.54
C MET A 104 -9.68 -17.16 -5.53
N GLU A 105 -9.17 -16.80 -6.70
CA GLU A 105 -8.02 -15.92 -6.84
C GLU A 105 -8.44 -14.61 -6.16
N ARG A 106 -8.35 -14.56 -4.83
CA ARG A 106 -8.41 -13.34 -4.04
C ARG A 106 -7.05 -12.70 -4.18
N SER A 107 -6.73 -12.32 -5.42
CA SER A 107 -5.58 -11.50 -5.70
C SER A 107 -5.78 -10.19 -4.96
N MET A 108 -4.81 -9.80 -4.14
CA MET A 108 -4.84 -8.53 -3.42
C MET A 108 -5.06 -7.40 -4.45
N PRO A 109 -6.13 -6.59 -4.31
CA PRO A 109 -6.37 -5.49 -5.24
C PRO A 109 -5.18 -4.53 -5.25
N PHE A 110 -4.84 -4.02 -6.44
CA PHE A 110 -3.63 -3.23 -6.62
C PHE A 110 -3.57 -1.97 -5.75
N ASP A 111 -4.71 -1.31 -5.52
CA ASP A 111 -4.81 -0.18 -4.60
C ASP A 111 -4.44 -0.57 -3.16
N GLU A 112 -4.75 -1.79 -2.74
CA GLU A 112 -4.31 -2.33 -1.44
C GLU A 112 -2.79 -2.53 -1.40
N VAL A 113 -2.18 -3.00 -2.50
CA VAL A 113 -0.73 -3.17 -2.63
C VAL A 113 -0.02 -1.82 -2.49
N VAL A 114 -0.51 -0.79 -3.17
CA VAL A 114 0.04 0.58 -3.08
C VAL A 114 -0.13 1.14 -1.67
N ARG A 115 -1.33 0.98 -1.06
CA ARG A 115 -1.55 1.41 0.33
C ARG A 115 -0.55 0.75 1.27
N LEU A 116 -0.37 -0.57 1.17
CA LEU A 116 0.56 -1.33 2.00
C LEU A 116 2.01 -0.86 1.81
N ALA A 117 2.45 -0.59 0.58
CA ALA A 117 3.79 -0.08 0.30
C ALA A 117 4.02 1.36 0.81
N SER A 118 2.95 2.15 0.96
CA SER A 118 2.98 3.51 1.51
C SER A 118 2.72 3.59 3.02
N LEU A 119 2.41 2.45 3.66
CA LEU A 119 2.05 2.40 5.07
C LEU A 119 3.27 2.72 5.93
N ASP A 120 3.09 3.65 6.86
CA ASP A 120 4.11 3.98 7.85
C ASP A 120 3.67 3.52 9.23
N LEU A 121 4.47 2.64 9.81
CA LEU A 121 4.33 2.05 11.13
C LEU A 121 5.57 2.37 11.98
N SER A 122 6.26 3.47 11.71
CA SER A 122 7.49 3.86 12.45
C SER A 122 7.27 3.96 13.96
N ASP A 123 6.04 4.30 14.41
CA ASP A 123 5.64 4.31 15.82
C ASP A 123 5.49 2.90 16.43
N GLN A 124 5.47 1.86 15.59
CA GLN A 124 5.36 0.45 15.95
C GLN A 124 6.52 -0.35 15.32
N PRO A 125 7.76 -0.23 15.86
CA PRO A 125 8.97 -0.72 15.18
C PRO A 125 8.95 -2.21 14.81
N LEU A 126 8.30 -3.06 15.62
CA LEU A 126 8.16 -4.48 15.32
C LEU A 126 7.31 -4.75 14.06
N LEU A 127 6.22 -4.00 13.90
CA LEU A 127 5.36 -4.10 12.73
C LEU A 127 6.02 -3.45 11.52
N GLN A 128 6.69 -2.30 11.68
CA GLN A 128 7.47 -1.71 10.59
C GLN A 128 8.58 -2.64 10.10
N ASN A 129 9.30 -3.33 11.01
CA ASN A 129 10.32 -4.30 10.64
C ASN A 129 9.71 -5.45 9.82
N SER A 130 8.53 -5.95 10.22
CA SER A 130 7.84 -7.01 9.49
C SER A 130 7.33 -6.53 8.14
N LEU A 131 6.82 -5.30 8.06
CA LEU A 131 6.42 -4.67 6.80
C LEU A 131 7.62 -4.53 5.85
N ASP A 132 8.76 -4.04 6.34
CA ASP A 132 9.99 -3.89 5.55
C ASP A 132 10.45 -5.24 4.97
N ILE A 133 10.41 -6.32 5.77
CA ILE A 133 10.76 -7.67 5.30
C ILE A 133 9.78 -8.15 4.23
N PHE A 134 8.47 -7.95 4.43
CA PHE A 134 7.45 -8.30 3.44
C PHE A 134 7.63 -7.52 2.14
N LEU A 135 7.84 -6.20 2.23
CA LEU A 135 8.07 -5.35 1.07
C LEU A 135 9.37 -5.74 0.34
N TYR A 136 10.42 -6.13 1.07
CA TYR A 136 11.63 -6.65 0.44
C TYR A 136 11.34 -7.91 -0.37
N SER A 137 10.57 -8.86 0.17
CA SER A 137 10.11 -10.05 -0.59
C SER A 137 9.31 -9.65 -1.82
N LEU A 138 8.32 -8.76 -1.66
CA LEU A 138 7.50 -8.23 -2.74
C LEU A 138 8.33 -7.61 -3.87
N PHE A 139 9.25 -6.70 -3.56
CA PHE A 139 10.14 -6.08 -4.54
C PHE A 139 11.20 -7.02 -5.10
N SER A 140 11.42 -8.17 -4.46
CA SER A 140 12.22 -9.28 -5.00
C SER A 140 11.40 -10.22 -5.89
N ALA A 141 10.32 -9.72 -6.50
CA ALA A 141 9.38 -10.52 -7.29
C ALA A 141 8.78 -11.71 -6.50
N ALA A 142 8.35 -11.41 -5.28
CA ALA A 142 7.81 -12.37 -4.31
C ALA A 142 8.78 -13.51 -3.96
N LEU A 143 10.06 -13.18 -3.76
CA LEU A 143 11.07 -14.13 -3.28
C LEU A 143 10.62 -14.72 -1.92
N PRO A 144 10.46 -16.05 -1.79
CA PRO A 144 9.99 -16.67 -0.56
C PRO A 144 10.89 -16.37 0.65
N ILE A 145 10.28 -16.27 1.83
CA ILE A 145 11.02 -16.00 3.08
C ILE A 145 12.07 -17.06 3.35
N ASP A 146 11.77 -18.34 3.16
CA ASP A 146 12.74 -19.42 3.37
C ASP A 146 13.95 -19.28 2.44
N SER A 147 13.73 -18.91 1.17
CA SER A 147 14.82 -18.60 0.23
C SER A 147 15.63 -17.38 0.68
N MET A 148 14.97 -16.32 1.17
CA MET A 148 15.67 -15.17 1.75
C MET A 148 16.53 -15.57 2.96
N LYS A 149 16.06 -16.47 3.82
CA LYS A 149 16.83 -16.99 4.96
C LYS A 149 18.08 -17.75 4.52
N SER A 150 17.93 -18.66 3.57
CA SER A 150 19.08 -19.39 2.99
C SER A 150 20.08 -18.44 2.35
N MET A 151 19.63 -17.50 1.52
CA MET A 151 20.51 -16.51 0.88
C MET A 151 21.18 -15.57 1.89
N ALA A 152 20.50 -15.24 2.99
CA ALA A 152 21.10 -14.44 4.06
C ALA A 152 22.23 -15.19 4.77
N ALA A 153 22.01 -16.46 5.11
CA ALA A 153 23.02 -17.33 5.73
C ALA A 153 24.25 -17.54 4.81
N GLU A 154 24.02 -17.63 3.50
CA GLU A 154 25.06 -17.76 2.48
C GLU A 154 25.75 -16.42 2.13
N GLY A 155 25.24 -15.29 2.61
CA GLY A 155 25.76 -13.95 2.27
C GLY A 155 25.45 -13.49 0.83
N THR A 156 24.52 -14.16 0.15
CA THR A 156 24.11 -13.90 -1.25
C THR A 156 22.86 -13.02 -1.34
N LEU A 157 22.14 -12.76 -0.24
CA LEU A 157 21.01 -11.84 -0.21
C LEU A 157 21.49 -10.39 -0.39
N ARG A 158 21.40 -9.89 -1.63
CA ARG A 158 21.87 -8.56 -2.04
C ARG A 158 20.73 -7.77 -2.69
N PRO A 159 20.58 -6.47 -2.38
CA PRO A 159 19.58 -5.65 -3.05
C PRO A 159 20.00 -5.34 -4.49
N VAL A 160 19.14 -5.67 -5.45
CA VAL A 160 19.31 -5.41 -6.89
C VAL A 160 18.62 -4.10 -7.25
N LEU A 161 17.34 -3.95 -6.90
CA LEU A 161 16.50 -2.80 -7.22
C LEU A 161 16.68 -1.63 -6.22
N PRO A 162 16.43 -0.37 -6.65
CA PRO A 162 16.43 0.79 -5.76
C PRO A 162 15.53 0.63 -4.53
N HIS A 163 14.33 0.07 -4.70
CA HIS A 163 13.35 -0.19 -3.65
C HIS A 163 13.91 -1.07 -2.52
N GLN A 164 14.63 -2.14 -2.88
CA GLN A 164 15.26 -3.05 -1.93
C GLN A 164 16.39 -2.36 -1.16
N ARG A 165 17.18 -1.52 -1.84
CA ARG A 165 18.27 -0.74 -1.21
C ARG A 165 17.70 0.26 -0.20
N ARG A 166 16.60 0.94 -0.56
CA ARG A 166 15.90 1.87 0.33
C ARG A 166 15.39 1.18 1.59
N ILE A 167 14.68 0.05 1.43
CA ILE A 167 14.18 -0.75 2.55
C ILE A 167 15.31 -1.16 3.49
N LEU A 168 16.37 -1.76 2.93
CA LEU A 168 17.52 -2.21 3.71
C LEU A 168 18.15 -1.04 4.48
N ARG A 169 18.47 0.06 3.80
CA ARG A 169 19.08 1.24 4.42
C ARG A 169 18.24 1.77 5.59
N ARG A 170 16.92 1.88 5.40
CA ARG A 170 16.01 2.37 6.45
C ARG A 170 15.89 1.44 7.62
N PHE A 171 15.76 0.16 7.34
CA PHE A 171 15.72 -0.86 8.36
C PHE A 171 16.98 -0.80 9.23
N GLU A 172 18.16 -0.74 8.61
CA GLU A 172 19.43 -0.72 9.34
C GLU A 172 19.65 0.60 10.09
N LEU A 173 19.24 1.74 9.53
CA LEU A 173 19.28 3.03 10.22
C LEU A 173 18.37 3.05 11.45
N ARG A 174 17.15 2.52 11.33
CA ARG A 174 16.16 2.48 12.42
C ARG A 174 16.55 1.49 13.51
N THR A 175 16.95 0.28 13.12
CA THR A 175 17.20 -0.82 14.07
C THR A 175 18.63 -0.87 14.58
N ARG A 176 19.58 -0.22 13.89
CA ARG A 176 21.03 -0.37 14.10
C ARG A 176 21.52 -1.82 13.98
N LYS A 177 20.73 -2.68 13.32
CA LYS A 177 21.01 -4.10 13.09
C LYS A 177 21.11 -4.34 11.60
N SER A 178 21.92 -5.34 11.22
CA SER A 178 22.02 -5.76 9.82
C SER A 178 20.73 -6.46 9.38
N PHE A 179 20.20 -6.06 8.21
CA PHE A 179 18.97 -6.63 7.66
C PHE A 179 19.11 -8.13 7.41
N THR A 180 20.24 -8.57 6.83
CA THR A 180 20.49 -9.98 6.50
C THR A 180 20.55 -10.85 7.76
N LYS A 181 21.22 -10.40 8.82
CA LYS A 181 21.25 -11.11 10.12
C LYS A 181 19.85 -11.22 10.74
N CYS A 182 19.01 -10.20 10.58
CA CYS A 182 17.62 -10.24 11.04
C CYS A 182 16.79 -11.24 10.25
N ILE A 183 16.99 -11.36 8.93
CA ILE A 183 16.34 -12.37 8.10
C ILE A 183 16.77 -13.78 8.49
N GLU A 184 18.08 -14.02 8.63
CA GLU A 184 18.64 -15.32 9.01
C GLU A 184 18.01 -15.88 10.30
N SER A 185 17.86 -15.01 11.30
CA SER A 185 17.28 -15.33 12.61
C SER A 185 15.77 -15.10 12.73
N LEU A 186 15.06 -14.84 11.62
CA LEU A 186 13.64 -14.49 11.63
C LEU A 186 12.75 -15.61 12.19
N ASP A 187 11.96 -15.28 13.21
CA ASP A 187 10.83 -16.12 13.65
C ASP A 187 9.68 -16.00 12.65
N VAL A 188 9.46 -17.06 11.87
CA VAL A 188 8.46 -17.11 10.80
C VAL A 188 7.03 -17.03 11.36
N LYS A 189 6.80 -17.56 12.58
CA LYS A 189 5.48 -17.52 13.20
C LYS A 189 5.15 -16.09 13.64
N GLY A 190 6.01 -15.48 14.46
CA GLY A 190 5.84 -14.09 14.89
C GLY A 190 5.80 -13.11 13.72
N PHE A 191 6.58 -13.35 12.66
CA PHE A 191 6.50 -12.60 11.41
C PHE A 191 5.10 -12.68 10.78
N SER A 192 4.53 -13.87 10.68
CA SER A 192 3.19 -14.08 10.11
C SER A 192 2.09 -13.44 10.96
N ASP A 193 2.20 -13.52 12.28
CA ASP A 193 1.28 -12.89 13.21
C ASP A 193 1.31 -11.36 13.06
N ASN A 194 2.51 -10.77 12.93
CA ASN A 194 2.67 -9.34 12.67
C ASN A 194 2.06 -8.92 11.34
N LEU A 195 2.23 -9.71 10.27
CA LEU A 195 1.59 -9.41 8.98
C LEU A 195 0.07 -9.40 9.09
N SER A 196 -0.52 -10.34 9.80
CA SER A 196 -1.97 -10.36 10.04
C SER A 196 -2.45 -9.05 10.68
N ILE A 197 -1.74 -8.55 11.70
CA ILE A 197 -2.03 -7.28 12.38
C ILE A 197 -1.88 -6.10 11.40
N ILE A 198 -0.80 -6.07 10.62
CA ILE A 198 -0.56 -5.03 9.60
C ILE A 198 -1.70 -5.00 8.58
N GLY A 199 -2.15 -6.16 8.11
CA GLY A 199 -3.27 -6.26 7.19
C GLY A 199 -4.57 -5.70 7.76
N GLN A 200 -4.83 -5.93 9.05
CA GLN A 200 -5.98 -5.34 9.74
C GLN A 200 -5.85 -3.81 9.87
N LEU A 201 -4.68 -3.32 10.28
CA LEU A 201 -4.42 -1.87 10.41
C LEU A 201 -4.53 -1.13 9.06
N ALA A 202 -4.11 -1.77 7.98
CA ALA A 202 -4.19 -1.22 6.63
C ALA A 202 -5.58 -1.35 5.99
N GLY A 203 -6.54 -1.99 6.68
CA GLY A 203 -7.90 -2.21 6.18
C GLY A 203 -7.93 -3.08 4.92
N LEU A 204 -7.10 -4.13 4.87
CA LEU A 204 -7.03 -5.01 3.71
C LEU A 204 -8.25 -5.93 3.63
N SER A 205 -8.71 -6.19 2.41
CA SER A 205 -9.81 -7.13 2.12
C SER A 205 -9.49 -8.59 2.48
N SER A 206 -8.21 -8.92 2.65
CA SER A 206 -7.73 -10.26 2.95
C SER A 206 -6.60 -10.24 3.98
N THR A 207 -6.44 -11.34 4.71
CA THR A 207 -5.36 -11.49 5.70
C THR A 207 -3.99 -11.47 5.00
N LEU A 208 -3.15 -10.53 5.39
CA LEU A 208 -1.79 -10.42 4.91
C LEU A 208 -0.94 -11.56 5.50
N SER A 209 -0.19 -12.26 4.65
CA SER A 209 0.71 -13.34 5.05
C SER A 209 1.95 -13.39 4.15
N PRO A 210 2.98 -14.19 4.47
CA PRO A 210 4.15 -14.28 3.58
C PRO A 210 3.79 -14.71 2.15
N ALA A 211 2.77 -15.56 2.00
CA ALA A 211 2.33 -16.07 0.69
C ALA A 211 1.62 -15.00 -0.16
N THR A 212 0.99 -13.99 0.45
CA THR A 212 0.26 -12.96 -0.29
C THR A 212 1.17 -12.01 -1.06
N ALA A 213 2.49 -12.06 -0.84
CA ALA A 213 3.46 -11.31 -1.64
C ALA A 213 3.38 -11.66 -3.14
N ALA A 214 3.13 -12.94 -3.46
CA ALA A 214 2.96 -13.40 -4.84
C ALA A 214 1.73 -12.76 -5.50
N ASP A 215 0.59 -12.81 -4.80
CA ASP A 215 -0.67 -12.26 -5.28
C ASP A 215 -0.59 -10.73 -5.46
N ALA A 216 0.05 -10.04 -4.51
CA ALA A 216 0.31 -8.61 -4.59
C ALA A 216 1.22 -8.26 -5.78
N TRP A 217 2.30 -9.01 -5.99
CA TRP A 217 3.20 -8.78 -7.12
C TRP A 217 2.52 -9.02 -8.46
N ILE A 218 1.77 -10.11 -8.60
CA ILE A 218 1.01 -10.44 -9.81
C ILE A 218 -0.06 -9.38 -10.09
N SER A 219 -0.76 -8.90 -9.07
CA SER A 219 -1.75 -7.83 -9.19
C SER A 219 -1.12 -6.55 -9.75
N ALA A 220 0.04 -6.16 -9.22
CA ALA A 220 0.80 -5.02 -9.74
C ALA A 220 1.28 -5.24 -11.17
N ALA A 221 1.78 -6.44 -11.49
CA ALA A 221 2.23 -6.78 -12.84
C ALA A 221 1.10 -6.74 -13.88
N ARG A 222 -0.09 -7.24 -13.53
CA ARG A 222 -1.29 -7.14 -14.37
C ARG A 222 -1.70 -5.69 -14.61
N LYS A 223 -1.50 -4.78 -13.64
CA LYS A 223 -1.77 -3.34 -13.80
C LYS A 223 -0.76 -2.59 -14.69
N CYS A 224 0.34 -3.24 -15.05
CA CYS A 224 1.30 -2.75 -16.03
C CYS A 224 1.07 -3.36 -17.43
N ASP A 225 -0.05 -4.06 -17.65
CA ASP A 225 -0.38 -4.75 -18.90
C ASP A 225 0.69 -5.77 -19.35
N ILE A 226 1.38 -6.39 -18.38
CA ILE A 226 2.45 -7.35 -18.64
C ILE A 226 1.84 -8.72 -19.02
N PRO A 227 2.28 -9.36 -20.10
CA PRO A 227 1.79 -10.67 -20.52
C PRO A 227 1.96 -11.76 -19.45
N ALA A 228 0.98 -12.65 -19.35
CA ALA A 228 0.91 -13.69 -18.32
C ALA A 228 2.15 -14.63 -18.30
N ASP A 229 2.69 -14.95 -19.47
CA ASP A 229 3.90 -15.76 -19.61
C ASP A 229 5.17 -15.01 -19.14
N LEU A 230 5.25 -13.70 -19.37
CA LEU A 230 6.34 -12.87 -18.86
C LEU A 230 6.23 -12.67 -17.33
N ILE A 231 5.01 -12.49 -16.80
CA ILE A 231 4.76 -12.50 -15.34
C ILE A 231 5.26 -13.82 -14.72
N ALA A 232 4.91 -14.95 -15.33
CA ALA A 232 5.34 -16.27 -14.88
C ALA A 232 6.87 -16.47 -14.95
N ALA A 233 7.54 -15.89 -15.94
CA ALA A 233 9.00 -15.93 -16.06
C ALA A 233 9.72 -15.00 -15.07
N SER A 234 9.08 -13.91 -14.63
CA SER A 234 9.69 -12.89 -13.76
C SER A 234 9.52 -13.15 -12.26
N ILE A 235 8.45 -13.84 -11.84
CA ILE A 235 8.18 -14.14 -10.43
C ILE A 235 9.15 -15.20 -9.87
N GLN A 236 9.57 -15.06 -8.61
CA GLN A 236 10.55 -15.95 -7.95
C GLN A 236 9.93 -17.06 -7.09
N VAL A 237 8.60 -17.09 -6.97
CA VAL A 237 7.87 -18.14 -6.26
C VAL A 237 7.06 -18.98 -7.24
N GLU A 238 7.04 -20.28 -6.99
CA GLU A 238 6.27 -21.21 -7.79
C GLU A 238 4.77 -21.04 -7.52
N THR A 239 4.03 -20.60 -8.53
CA THR A 239 2.56 -20.45 -8.48
C THR A 239 1.89 -21.37 -9.48
N ASP A 240 0.58 -21.64 -9.32
CA ASP A 240 -0.18 -22.42 -10.31
C ASP A 240 -0.19 -21.78 -11.69
N MET A 241 -0.14 -20.44 -11.75
CA MET A 241 0.03 -19.68 -12.98
C MET A 241 1.40 -19.92 -13.59
N ALA A 242 2.47 -19.80 -12.78
CA ALA A 242 3.83 -20.07 -13.22
C ALA A 242 3.93 -21.49 -13.78
N LYS A 243 3.56 -22.52 -13.01
CA LYS A 243 3.57 -23.94 -13.42
C LYS A 243 2.94 -24.21 -14.79
N LYS A 244 1.83 -23.54 -15.12
CA LYS A 244 1.11 -23.72 -16.40
C LYS A 244 1.77 -23.01 -17.59
N LEU A 245 2.61 -22.02 -17.33
CA LEU A 245 3.18 -21.12 -18.34
C LEU A 245 4.71 -21.24 -18.45
N THR A 246 5.39 -21.82 -17.46
CA THR A 246 6.83 -22.07 -17.47
C THR A 246 7.22 -22.84 -18.73
N GLY A 247 8.26 -22.38 -19.43
CA GLY A 247 8.82 -23.05 -20.61
C GLY A 247 8.07 -22.83 -21.93
N LYS A 248 6.92 -22.13 -21.94
CA LYS A 248 6.22 -21.81 -23.20
C LYS A 248 6.96 -20.79 -24.07
N LYS A 249 7.69 -19.87 -23.43
CA LYS A 249 8.47 -18.82 -24.09
C LYS A 249 9.65 -18.45 -23.21
N GLN A 250 10.83 -18.37 -23.80
CA GLN A 250 12.03 -17.91 -23.12
C GLN A 250 12.18 -16.40 -23.30
N TYR A 251 12.60 -15.74 -22.23
CA TYR A 251 12.82 -14.31 -22.19
C TYR A 251 14.26 -14.04 -21.75
N GLU A 252 14.89 -13.07 -22.41
CA GLU A 252 16.21 -12.60 -22.02
C GLU A 252 16.19 -12.02 -20.60
N GLN A 253 17.31 -12.16 -19.88
CA GLN A 253 17.41 -11.74 -18.48
C GLN A 253 17.13 -10.24 -18.30
N TRP A 254 17.61 -9.39 -19.20
CA TRP A 254 17.37 -7.94 -19.14
C TRP A 254 15.88 -7.59 -19.19
N ARG A 255 15.08 -8.36 -19.94
CA ARG A 255 13.63 -8.14 -20.06
C ARG A 255 12.90 -8.57 -18.80
N ILE A 256 13.38 -9.63 -18.14
CA ILE A 256 12.89 -10.04 -16.82
C ILE A 256 13.21 -8.96 -15.78
N ASP A 257 14.43 -8.43 -15.79
CA ASP A 257 14.86 -7.41 -14.83
C ASP A 257 14.14 -6.07 -15.05
N GLU A 258 13.94 -5.65 -16.30
CA GLU A 258 13.13 -4.48 -16.65
C GLU A 258 11.66 -4.65 -16.22
N THR A 259 11.09 -5.85 -16.39
CA THR A 259 9.75 -6.19 -15.94
C THR A 259 9.65 -6.02 -14.42
N ARG A 260 10.60 -6.59 -13.67
CA ARG A 260 10.65 -6.46 -12.20
C ARG A 260 10.75 -5.01 -11.74
N LEU A 261 11.60 -4.21 -12.39
CA LEU A 261 11.73 -2.79 -12.10
C LEU A 261 10.45 -2.01 -12.43
N THR A 262 9.80 -2.32 -13.56
CA THR A 262 8.54 -1.72 -13.98
C THR A 262 7.44 -1.98 -12.94
N VAL A 263 7.31 -3.23 -12.49
CA VAL A 263 6.33 -3.59 -11.45
C VAL A 263 6.65 -2.89 -10.12
N ALA A 264 7.92 -2.87 -9.70
CA ALA A 264 8.32 -2.20 -8.47
C ALA A 264 8.00 -0.71 -8.50
N ASN A 265 8.34 -0.01 -9.59
CA ASN A 265 8.01 1.42 -9.80
C ASN A 265 6.51 1.68 -9.83
N ARG A 266 5.71 0.70 -10.29
CA ARG A 266 4.26 0.82 -10.29
C ARG A 266 3.68 0.76 -8.88
N ILE A 267 4.26 -0.05 -7.99
CA ILE A 267 3.84 -0.18 -6.59
C ILE A 267 4.29 1.03 -5.76
N SER A 268 5.55 1.42 -5.89
CA SER A 268 6.16 2.54 -5.17
C SER A 268 7.09 3.29 -6.11
N ASP A 269 6.84 4.57 -6.31
CA ASP A 269 7.64 5.39 -7.21
C ASP A 269 8.93 5.86 -6.52
N GLU A 270 10.07 5.32 -6.97
CA GLU A 270 11.42 5.71 -6.52
C GLU A 270 12.04 6.78 -7.41
N ARG A 271 11.32 7.29 -8.41
CA ARG A 271 11.82 8.39 -9.23
C ARG A 271 11.88 9.65 -8.40
N LEU A 272 12.85 10.49 -8.74
CA LEU A 272 12.93 11.82 -8.18
C LEU A 272 11.88 12.69 -8.84
N HIS A 273 11.05 13.32 -8.02
CA HIS A 273 10.07 14.30 -8.45
C HIS A 273 10.31 15.59 -7.70
N TRP A 274 9.90 16.69 -8.32
CA TRP A 274 9.83 17.96 -7.64
C TRP A 274 8.57 18.04 -6.79
N TYR A 275 8.72 18.47 -5.54
CA TYR A 275 7.63 18.80 -4.63
C TYR A 275 7.82 20.22 -4.16
N VAL A 276 6.72 20.89 -3.83
CA VAL A 276 6.75 22.21 -3.22
C VAL A 276 6.31 22.12 -1.77
N MET A 277 6.98 22.88 -0.91
CA MET A 277 6.59 23.09 0.47
C MET A 277 6.52 24.59 0.77
N ARG A 278 5.72 24.92 1.78
CA ARG A 278 5.65 26.26 2.35
C ARG A 278 6.25 26.27 3.75
N CYS A 279 7.28 27.08 3.96
CA CYS A 279 7.96 27.29 5.23
C CYS A 279 7.22 28.35 6.06
N TYR A 280 6.99 28.08 7.35
CA TYR A 280 6.28 28.97 8.27
C TYR A 280 7.16 29.51 9.39
N ALA A 281 8.02 28.65 9.96
CA ALA A 281 8.86 29.00 11.11
C ALA A 281 10.10 29.83 10.70
N GLU A 282 10.72 29.47 9.58
CA GLU A 282 11.94 30.07 9.05
C GLU A 282 11.76 30.41 7.56
N ASP A 283 12.60 31.30 7.01
CA ASP A 283 12.58 31.56 5.56
C ASP A 283 13.08 30.36 4.76
N SER A 284 12.70 30.30 3.49
CA SER A 284 12.99 29.15 2.62
C SER A 284 14.48 28.90 2.39
N MET A 285 15.33 29.93 2.46
CA MET A 285 16.78 29.78 2.32
C MET A 285 17.37 29.08 3.55
N THR A 286 17.08 29.59 4.75
CA THR A 286 17.57 28.98 6.00
C THR A 286 17.06 27.54 6.16
N MET A 287 15.78 27.30 5.84
CA MET A 287 15.23 25.93 5.83
C MET A 287 15.98 25.02 4.86
N ALA A 288 16.30 25.49 3.65
CA ALA A 288 17.03 24.69 2.67
C ALA A 288 18.46 24.35 3.13
N GLU A 289 19.14 25.28 3.81
CA GLU A 289 20.48 25.07 4.37
C GLU A 289 20.49 24.07 5.55
N SER A 290 19.37 23.95 6.27
CA SER A 290 19.21 22.96 7.35
C SER A 290 19.15 21.51 6.83
N PHE A 291 18.74 21.31 5.57
CA PHE A 291 18.56 19.99 4.98
C PHE A 291 19.90 19.30 4.73
N GLY A 292 19.99 18.01 5.07
CA GLY A 292 21.18 17.20 4.90
C GLY A 292 21.91 16.91 6.23
N PRO A 293 22.67 17.85 6.82
CA PRO A 293 23.45 17.60 8.03
C PRO A 293 22.56 17.22 9.23
N GLN A 294 21.38 17.84 9.33
CA GLN A 294 20.52 17.77 10.52
C GLN A 294 19.39 16.75 10.40
N ILE A 295 19.07 16.25 9.20
CA ILE A 295 17.96 15.33 8.97
C ILE A 295 18.51 13.92 8.72
N PRO A 296 18.54 13.02 9.73
CA PRO A 296 19.29 11.77 9.64
C PRO A 296 18.81 10.83 8.52
N PHE A 297 17.51 10.81 8.23
CA PHE A 297 16.94 9.93 7.21
C PHE A 297 17.29 10.36 5.77
N LEU A 298 17.63 11.63 5.54
CA LEU A 298 18.09 12.14 4.24
C LEU A 298 19.53 11.71 3.90
N ARG A 299 20.33 11.22 4.86
CA ARG A 299 21.78 11.00 4.66
C ARG A 299 22.13 9.94 3.60
N GLY A 300 22.35 10.33 2.34
CA GLY A 300 22.60 9.39 1.25
C GLY A 300 21.34 9.02 0.46
N GLU A 301 20.24 9.73 0.69
CA GLU A 301 19.18 9.84 -0.31
C GLU A 301 19.58 10.85 -1.39
N ALA A 302 19.09 10.65 -2.61
CA ALA A 302 19.17 11.68 -3.63
C ALA A 302 18.16 12.79 -3.29
N PHE A 303 18.70 13.96 -2.96
CA PHE A 303 17.92 15.11 -2.52
C PHE A 303 18.54 16.39 -3.09
N ARG A 304 17.72 17.23 -3.73
CA ARG A 304 18.11 18.59 -4.15
C ARG A 304 17.03 19.57 -3.70
N SER A 305 17.38 20.83 -3.58
CA SER A 305 16.44 21.90 -3.31
C SER A 305 16.61 23.04 -4.30
N PHE A 306 15.53 23.79 -4.50
CA PHE A 306 15.52 25.03 -5.24
C PHE A 306 14.72 26.06 -4.43
N VAL A 307 15.35 27.20 -4.17
CA VAL A 307 14.71 28.33 -3.49
C VAL A 307 14.42 29.41 -4.54
N PRO A 308 13.15 29.77 -4.76
CA PRO A 308 12.82 30.85 -5.68
C PRO A 308 13.34 32.19 -5.12
N PRO A 309 13.76 33.13 -6.00
CA PRO A 309 14.18 34.45 -5.56
C PRO A 309 13.01 35.17 -4.87
N PRO A 310 13.29 35.97 -3.81
CA PRO A 310 12.26 36.76 -3.17
C PRO A 310 11.73 37.82 -4.14
N ASP A 311 10.45 38.16 -3.99
CA ASP A 311 9.73 39.12 -4.82
C ASP A 311 10.39 40.52 -4.80
N ALA A 312 11.10 40.89 -5.87
CA ALA A 312 11.84 42.16 -5.97
C ALA A 312 10.92 43.40 -5.99
N ALA A 313 9.65 43.25 -6.33
CA ALA A 313 8.70 44.35 -6.47
C ALA A 313 8.31 45.04 -5.14
N LEU A 314 8.53 44.39 -3.99
CA LEU A 314 8.27 44.95 -2.66
C LEU A 314 9.50 45.58 -1.99
N ASP A 315 10.70 45.44 -2.58
CA ASP A 315 11.96 45.92 -2.02
C ASP A 315 12.49 47.19 -2.73
N LYS A 316 11.59 47.98 -3.34
CA LYS A 316 11.92 49.36 -3.72
C LYS A 316 12.12 50.18 -2.46
N LYS A 317 13.39 50.29 -2.03
CA LYS A 317 13.88 51.27 -1.04
C LYS A 317 13.23 52.64 -1.30
N LEU A 318 12.31 53.07 -0.42
CA LEU A 318 12.12 54.50 -0.18
C LEU A 318 13.33 54.96 0.65
N PRO A 319 14.12 55.94 0.18
CA PRO A 319 15.31 56.36 0.90
C PRO A 319 14.93 56.88 2.29
N GLY A 320 15.53 56.31 3.35
CA GLY A 320 15.45 56.84 4.71
C GLY A 320 14.65 56.05 5.76
N LYS A 321 14.05 54.89 5.44
CA LYS A 321 13.38 54.05 6.48
C LYS A 321 14.19 52.79 6.81
N LYS A 322 14.43 52.57 8.11
CA LYS A 322 15.06 51.34 8.65
C LYS A 322 14.31 50.10 8.16
N ARG A 323 15.06 49.04 7.85
CA ARG A 323 14.58 47.68 7.51
C ARG A 323 13.50 47.27 8.51
N LYS A 324 12.22 47.32 8.12
CA LYS A 324 11.17 46.65 8.87
C LYS A 324 11.34 45.17 8.57
N THR A 325 11.56 44.36 9.60
CA THR A 325 11.47 42.90 9.58
C THR A 325 10.11 42.50 9.01
N THR A 326 10.07 42.38 7.69
CA THR A 326 8.85 42.11 6.93
C THR A 326 8.76 40.62 6.77
N ARG A 327 7.61 40.03 7.16
CA ARG A 327 7.34 38.60 6.97
C ARG A 327 7.68 38.20 5.52
N PRO A 328 8.26 37.02 5.30
CA PRO A 328 8.68 36.60 3.97
C PRO A 328 7.54 36.74 2.96
N THR A 329 7.87 37.24 1.77
CA THR A 329 6.95 37.27 0.63
C THR A 329 6.47 35.86 0.32
N PHE A 330 5.33 35.70 -0.37
CA PHE A 330 4.81 34.36 -0.66
C PHE A 330 5.88 33.47 -1.32
N MET A 331 6.61 34.00 -2.31
CA MET A 331 7.75 33.30 -2.92
C MET A 331 8.89 33.01 -1.93
N GLY A 332 9.26 33.97 -1.07
CA GLY A 332 10.26 33.74 -0.01
C GLY A 332 9.81 32.77 1.10
N SER A 333 8.59 32.25 1.03
CA SER A 333 8.10 31.17 1.91
C SER A 333 8.00 29.82 1.20
N LEU A 334 8.31 29.74 -0.10
CA LEU A 334 8.27 28.49 -0.86
C LEU A 334 9.66 27.86 -0.96
N LEU A 335 9.71 26.54 -0.82
CA LEU A 335 10.90 25.74 -1.03
C LEU A 335 10.52 24.54 -1.90
N PHE A 336 11.24 24.37 -3.00
CA PHE A 336 11.07 23.23 -3.90
C PHE A 336 12.12 22.19 -3.57
N ILE A 337 11.72 20.92 -3.50
CA ILE A 337 12.60 19.80 -3.20
C ILE A 337 12.47 18.75 -4.29
N ASN A 338 13.59 18.21 -4.75
CA ASN A 338 13.66 17.10 -5.68
C ASN A 338 14.10 15.86 -4.90
N CYS A 339 13.17 14.95 -4.69
CA CYS A 339 13.38 13.73 -3.90
C CYS A 339 12.37 12.66 -4.30
N THR A 340 12.44 11.48 -3.71
CA THR A 340 11.40 10.45 -3.90
C THR A 340 10.12 10.85 -3.14
N GLN A 341 8.97 10.33 -3.57
CA GLN A 341 7.68 10.63 -2.92
C GLN A 341 7.68 10.31 -1.42
N ASP A 342 8.35 9.24 -1.08
CA ASP A 342 8.40 8.74 0.27
C ASP A 342 9.39 9.55 1.15
N VAL A 343 10.48 10.09 0.59
CA VAL A 343 11.29 11.13 1.28
C VAL A 343 10.44 12.37 1.55
N ALA A 344 9.64 12.82 0.57
CA ALA A 344 8.73 13.94 0.77
C ALA A 344 7.68 13.66 1.87
N GLN A 345 7.16 12.43 1.96
CA GLN A 345 6.24 12.06 3.05
C GLN A 345 6.91 12.10 4.42
N GLN A 346 8.15 11.62 4.53
CA GLN A 346 8.90 11.70 5.78
C GLN A 346 9.18 13.13 6.18
N LEU A 347 9.57 13.99 5.23
CA LEU A 347 9.76 15.41 5.49
C LEU A 347 8.47 16.08 5.96
N LYS A 348 7.32 15.76 5.36
CA LYS A 348 6.01 16.28 5.79
C LYS A 348 5.74 15.96 7.26
N ARG A 349 6.06 14.74 7.71
CA ARG A 349 5.89 14.31 9.11
C ARG A 349 6.92 14.96 10.04
N TYR A 350 8.18 14.98 9.62
CA TYR A 350 9.30 15.51 10.39
C TYR A 350 9.16 17.02 10.66
N LEU A 351 8.80 17.79 9.64
CA LEU A 351 8.66 19.24 9.73
C LEU A 351 7.38 19.66 10.46
N GLY A 352 6.34 18.83 10.45
CA GLY A 352 5.13 19.06 11.24
C GLY A 352 4.51 20.44 11.00
N ALA A 353 4.54 21.29 12.03
CA ALA A 353 3.99 22.65 11.97
C ALA A 353 4.92 23.69 11.33
N ASP A 354 6.22 23.36 11.18
CA ASP A 354 7.24 24.30 10.70
C ASP A 354 7.16 24.52 9.19
N ALA A 355 6.67 23.53 8.45
CA ALA A 355 6.43 23.62 7.01
C ALA A 355 5.28 22.72 6.56
N TYR A 356 4.62 23.11 5.48
CA TYR A 356 3.58 22.32 4.82
C TYR A 356 3.99 21.90 3.42
N ILE A 357 4.13 20.59 3.20
CA ILE A 357 4.33 20.00 1.87
C ILE A 357 2.96 19.85 1.21
N TYR A 358 2.83 20.37 -0.02
CA TYR A 358 1.57 20.30 -0.75
C TYR A 358 1.26 18.86 -1.15
N THR A 359 -0.02 18.48 -1.01
CA THR A 359 -0.47 17.10 -1.19
C THR A 359 -1.72 17.02 -2.05
N HIS A 360 -1.94 15.85 -2.68
CA HIS A 360 -3.19 15.59 -3.40
C HIS A 360 -4.37 15.49 -2.41
N PRO A 361 -5.49 16.17 -2.65
CA PRO A 361 -6.64 16.14 -1.73
C PRO A 361 -7.22 14.74 -1.50
N ALA A 362 -7.20 13.88 -2.51
CA ALA A 362 -7.78 12.54 -2.44
C ALA A 362 -6.92 11.53 -1.66
N THR A 363 -5.59 11.64 -1.77
CA THR A 363 -4.66 10.63 -1.23
C THR A 363 -3.83 11.13 -0.06
N SER A 364 -3.80 12.45 0.19
CA SER A 364 -2.94 13.10 1.17
C SER A 364 -1.42 12.85 0.98
N LEU A 365 -1.03 12.28 -0.16
CA LEU A 365 0.36 12.07 -0.55
C LEU A 365 0.95 13.36 -1.16
N PRO A 366 2.26 13.62 -1.02
CA PRO A 366 2.95 14.71 -1.70
C PRO A 366 2.60 14.76 -3.19
N ALA A 367 2.26 15.96 -3.66
CA ALA A 367 1.87 16.20 -5.04
C ALA A 367 3.12 16.50 -5.88
N PRO A 368 3.52 15.61 -6.81
CA PRO A 368 4.68 15.85 -7.66
C PRO A 368 4.38 16.93 -8.70
N ILE A 369 5.40 17.70 -9.03
CA ILE A 369 5.44 18.71 -10.10
C ILE A 369 6.19 18.08 -11.26
N SER A 370 5.68 18.25 -12.49
CA SER A 370 6.39 17.70 -13.65
C SER A 370 7.73 18.40 -13.86
N ASP A 371 8.74 17.66 -14.33
CA ASP A 371 10.06 18.23 -14.62
C ASP A 371 9.96 19.41 -15.61
N ARG A 372 9.04 19.32 -16.58
CA ARG A 372 8.83 20.38 -17.57
C ARG A 372 8.32 21.67 -16.92
N GLU A 373 7.31 21.57 -16.05
CA GLU A 373 6.77 22.74 -15.35
C GLU A 373 7.81 23.32 -14.39
N MET A 374 8.54 22.47 -13.67
CA MET A 374 9.58 22.91 -12.75
C MET A 374 10.72 23.62 -13.48
N LEU A 375 11.23 23.05 -14.57
CA LEU A 375 12.29 23.66 -15.37
C LEU A 375 11.83 24.98 -16.00
N THR A 376 10.57 25.06 -16.45
CA THR A 376 9.99 26.31 -16.96
C THR A 376 9.92 27.36 -15.85
N PHE A 377 9.50 26.98 -14.65
CA PHE A 377 9.46 27.86 -13.49
C PHE A 377 10.85 28.36 -13.07
N MET A 378 11.85 27.47 -13.01
CA MET A 378 13.23 27.85 -12.70
C MET A 378 13.78 28.84 -13.73
N LEU A 379 13.56 28.57 -15.03
CA LEU A 379 13.96 29.47 -16.11
C LEU A 379 13.30 30.85 -15.96
N LEU A 380 12.00 30.88 -15.64
CA LEU A 380 11.27 32.13 -15.39
C LEU A 380 11.88 32.90 -14.21
N CYS A 381 12.22 32.22 -13.11
CA CYS A 381 12.90 32.84 -11.97
C CYS A 381 14.28 33.42 -12.32
N GLU A 382 15.02 32.80 -13.24
CA GLU A 382 16.34 33.29 -13.67
C GLU A 382 16.26 34.46 -14.67
N VAL A 383 15.34 34.39 -15.64
CA VAL A 383 15.26 35.33 -16.77
C VAL A 383 14.49 36.61 -16.41
N SER A 384 13.67 36.56 -15.36
CA SER A 384 12.67 37.61 -15.12
C SER A 384 12.53 38.03 -13.66
N THR A 385 13.65 38.08 -12.91
CA THR A 385 13.67 38.67 -11.55
C THR A 385 13.09 40.09 -11.52
N ASP A 386 13.21 40.83 -12.63
CA ASP A 386 12.83 42.23 -12.74
C ASP A 386 11.53 42.45 -13.55
N THR A 387 10.94 41.38 -14.13
CA THR A 387 9.81 41.46 -15.08
C THR A 387 8.64 40.53 -14.77
N ILE A 388 8.80 39.50 -13.93
CA ILE A 388 7.67 38.70 -13.46
C ILE A 388 6.87 39.52 -12.46
N THR A 389 5.70 39.96 -12.91
CA THR A 389 4.67 40.45 -12.00
C THR A 389 3.95 39.25 -11.43
N TYR A 390 4.22 38.95 -10.16
CA TYR A 390 3.51 37.89 -9.47
C TYR A 390 2.07 38.35 -9.19
N HIS A 391 1.11 37.84 -9.96
CA HIS A 391 -0.32 38.04 -9.70
C HIS A 391 -0.81 37.09 -8.61
N PHE A 392 -0.16 37.12 -7.43
CA PHE A 392 -0.80 36.62 -6.23
C PHE A 392 -1.84 37.67 -5.81
N PRO A 393 -3.04 37.28 -5.32
CA PRO A 393 -3.93 38.24 -4.69
C PRO A 393 -3.16 38.85 -3.52
N THR A 394 -2.67 40.07 -3.72
CA THR A 394 -1.87 40.79 -2.75
C THR A 394 -2.70 40.86 -1.48
N ARG A 395 -2.08 40.69 -0.30
CA ARG A 395 -2.77 40.92 0.99
C ARG A 395 -3.36 42.35 1.13
N GLN A 396 -3.13 43.22 0.15
CA GLN A 396 -3.64 44.58 0.03
C GLN A 396 -4.82 44.72 -0.94
N THR A 397 -5.21 43.68 -1.70
CA THR A 397 -6.47 43.74 -2.44
C THR A 397 -7.57 43.91 -1.40
N ALA A 398 -8.32 45.01 -1.49
CA ALA A 398 -9.48 45.24 -0.64
C ALA A 398 -10.43 44.07 -0.87
N LEU A 399 -10.50 43.16 0.10
CA LEU A 399 -11.54 42.14 0.11
C LEU A 399 -12.88 42.89 0.16
N PRO A 400 -13.92 42.38 -0.52
CA PRO A 400 -15.27 42.92 -0.37
C PRO A 400 -15.57 43.12 1.13
N ALA A 401 -16.12 44.27 1.51
CA ALA A 401 -16.46 44.54 2.90
C ALA A 401 -17.50 43.50 3.36
N ILE A 402 -17.05 42.49 4.11
CA ILE A 402 -17.87 41.41 4.61
C ILE A 402 -18.12 41.68 6.10
N GLU A 403 -19.37 42.01 6.40
CA GLU A 403 -19.85 42.20 7.76
C GLU A 403 -20.52 40.92 8.25
N LYS A 404 -20.17 40.48 9.46
CA LYS A 404 -20.85 39.38 10.15
C LYS A 404 -22.34 39.72 10.28
N GLY A 405 -23.20 38.75 9.97
CA GLY A 405 -24.66 38.90 10.02
C GLY A 405 -25.29 39.34 8.71
N ARG A 406 -24.52 39.72 7.67
CA ARG A 406 -25.07 40.02 6.35
C ARG A 406 -25.31 38.77 5.51
N THR A 407 -26.27 38.90 4.60
CA THR A 407 -26.58 37.88 3.60
C THR A 407 -25.63 37.96 2.42
N ALA A 408 -25.18 36.81 1.93
CA ALA A 408 -24.38 36.70 0.73
C ALA A 408 -24.83 35.50 -0.12
N ARG A 409 -24.70 35.64 -1.43
CA ARG A 409 -24.98 34.59 -2.41
C ARG A 409 -23.68 33.91 -2.82
N ILE A 410 -23.66 32.59 -2.88
CA ILE A 410 -22.53 31.83 -3.39
C ILE A 410 -22.55 31.85 -4.92
N THR A 411 -21.44 32.26 -5.55
CA THR A 411 -21.29 32.41 -6.99
C THR A 411 -20.45 31.30 -7.65
N HIS A 412 -19.66 30.57 -6.88
CA HIS A 412 -18.77 29.50 -7.38
C HIS A 412 -18.71 28.29 -6.44
N GLY A 413 -18.44 27.09 -6.99
CA GLY A 413 -18.32 25.83 -6.26
C GLY A 413 -19.61 25.00 -6.15
N ASN A 414 -19.64 24.02 -5.25
CA ASN A 414 -20.74 23.04 -5.16
C ASN A 414 -22.06 23.60 -4.62
N ALA A 415 -22.05 24.81 -4.07
CA ALA A 415 -23.22 25.46 -3.47
C ALA A 415 -23.63 26.75 -4.21
N VAL A 416 -23.26 26.88 -5.48
CA VAL A 416 -23.61 28.04 -6.34
C VAL A 416 -25.12 28.30 -6.30
N GLY A 417 -25.49 29.58 -6.19
CA GLY A 417 -26.86 30.05 -6.15
C GLY A 417 -27.48 30.10 -4.74
N GLN A 418 -26.88 29.42 -3.76
CA GLN A 418 -27.38 29.43 -2.39
C GLN A 418 -27.15 30.79 -1.72
N VAL A 419 -28.12 31.21 -0.91
CA VAL A 419 -28.07 32.45 -0.13
C VAL A 419 -28.00 32.12 1.35
N GLY A 420 -27.01 32.66 2.03
CA GLY A 420 -26.79 32.40 3.45
C GLY A 420 -26.36 33.64 4.22
N ILE A 421 -26.33 33.50 5.54
CA ILE A 421 -25.85 34.52 6.47
C ILE A 421 -24.39 34.24 6.82
N ILE A 422 -23.56 35.28 6.80
CA ILE A 422 -22.15 35.21 7.19
C ILE A 422 -22.07 35.15 8.72
N GLU A 423 -21.69 34.01 9.28
CA GLU A 423 -21.61 33.82 10.74
C GLU A 423 -20.24 34.19 11.32
N LYS A 424 -19.18 33.89 10.58
CA LYS A 424 -17.81 34.08 11.07
C LYS A 424 -16.83 34.33 9.93
N ILE A 425 -15.89 35.25 10.16
CA ILE A 425 -14.71 35.41 9.31
C ILE A 425 -13.68 34.36 9.77
N SER A 426 -13.21 33.52 8.86
CA SER A 426 -12.26 32.44 9.19
C SER A 426 -10.91 33.02 9.63
N HIS A 427 -10.08 32.19 10.28
CA HIS A 427 -8.67 32.52 10.54
C HIS A 427 -7.88 32.73 9.24
N ASP A 428 -8.32 32.07 8.17
CA ASP A 428 -7.92 32.32 6.80
C ASP A 428 -8.73 33.51 6.25
N ARG A 429 -8.06 34.66 6.07
CA ARG A 429 -8.69 35.91 5.60
C ARG A 429 -9.35 35.82 4.22
N TYR A 430 -9.17 34.73 3.49
CA TYR A 430 -9.80 34.49 2.20
C TYR A 430 -11.04 33.60 2.30
N LYS A 431 -11.47 33.21 3.51
CA LYS A 431 -12.61 32.33 3.73
C LYS A 431 -13.59 32.87 4.76
N VAL A 432 -14.87 32.59 4.57
CA VAL A 432 -15.96 32.93 5.50
C VAL A 432 -16.85 31.71 5.75
N SER A 433 -17.37 31.61 6.97
CA SER A 433 -18.39 30.63 7.32
C SER A 433 -19.77 31.19 6.99
N LEU A 434 -20.47 30.50 6.10
CA LEU A 434 -21.79 30.87 5.59
C LEU A 434 -22.80 29.80 6.00
N THR A 435 -23.89 30.23 6.63
CA THR A 435 -25.01 29.35 6.99
C THR A 435 -26.18 29.61 6.04
N PHE A 436 -26.58 28.59 5.28
CA PHE A 436 -27.71 28.64 4.35
C PHE A 436 -28.60 27.40 4.51
N SER A 437 -29.83 27.50 4.01
CA SER A 437 -30.77 26.38 4.04
C SER A 437 -30.55 25.49 2.82
N SER A 438 -30.34 24.20 3.05
CA SER A 438 -30.24 23.17 2.00
C SER A 438 -31.57 22.42 1.83
N LEU A 439 -31.64 21.54 0.83
CA LEU A 439 -32.79 20.69 0.54
C LEU A 439 -33.31 20.01 1.81
N GLY A 440 -34.60 20.20 2.12
CA GLY A 440 -35.26 19.68 3.32
C GLY A 440 -35.24 20.59 4.55
N GLY A 441 -34.82 21.86 4.42
CA GLY A 441 -34.82 22.82 5.53
C GLY A 441 -33.64 22.67 6.50
N ALA A 442 -32.69 21.80 6.18
CA ALA A 442 -31.46 21.63 6.96
C ALA A 442 -30.58 22.88 6.84
N ARG A 443 -30.14 23.42 7.99
CA ARG A 443 -29.14 24.50 8.03
C ARG A 443 -27.75 23.90 7.85
N VAL A 444 -27.04 24.36 6.82
CA VAL A 444 -25.68 23.94 6.50
C VAL A 444 -24.75 25.12 6.69
N THR A 445 -23.73 24.96 7.53
CA THR A 445 -22.64 25.92 7.70
C THR A 445 -21.43 25.44 6.92
N ALA A 446 -21.02 26.20 5.89
CA ALA A 446 -19.89 25.86 5.03
C ALA A 446 -18.83 26.97 5.08
N THR A 447 -17.56 26.57 5.01
CA THR A 447 -16.45 27.51 4.86
C THR A 447 -16.19 27.72 3.37
N VAL A 448 -16.44 28.93 2.88
CA VAL A 448 -16.41 29.28 1.45
C VAL A 448 -15.37 30.38 1.19
N PRO A 449 -14.63 30.35 0.07
CA PRO A 449 -13.77 31.47 -0.33
C PRO A 449 -14.56 32.78 -0.48
N ILE A 450 -14.00 33.89 -0.03
CA ILE A 450 -14.63 35.24 -0.09
C ILE A 450 -14.94 35.67 -1.52
N GLU A 451 -14.07 35.31 -2.45
CA GLU A 451 -14.26 35.54 -3.90
C GLU A 451 -15.43 34.76 -4.50
N PHE A 452 -15.88 33.69 -3.82
CA PHE A 452 -16.99 32.85 -4.30
C PHE A 452 -18.33 33.33 -3.75
N ILE A 453 -18.38 34.52 -3.15
CA ILE A 453 -19.60 35.07 -2.59
C ILE A 453 -19.80 36.53 -3.03
N THR A 454 -21.05 36.91 -3.18
CA THR A 454 -21.44 38.29 -3.47
C THR A 454 -22.39 38.76 -2.37
N PRO A 455 -22.09 39.86 -1.67
CA PRO A 455 -23.01 40.46 -0.71
C PRO A 455 -24.35 40.78 -1.38
N LEU A 456 -25.45 40.54 -0.68
CA LEU A 456 -26.80 40.93 -1.11
C LEU A 456 -27.28 42.18 -0.38
#